data_AF-A0A4Q5X953-F1
#
_entry.id   AF-A0A4Q5X953-F1
#
_cell.length_a   1.000
_cell.length_b   1.000
_cell.length_c   1.000
_cell.angle_alpha   90.00
_cell.angle_beta   90.00
_cell.angle_gamma   90.00
#
_symmetry.space_group_name_H-M   'P 1'
#
loop_
_entity.id
_entity.type
_entity.pdbx_description
1 polymer ?
#
loop_
_entity_poly.entity_id
_entity_poly.type
_entity_poly.pdbx_seq_one_letter_code
_entity_poly.pdbx_strand_id
1 'polypeptide(L)'
;MRAIASCLPLLFLCLVGCARKLPGPEECRAFALAQLGVRPGTPAVSLEVEPRLALRAEDLTRECLTTPYDYELMNCLGQGVSKRSCARAFEARHAP
;
A
#
# COMPACT_ATOMS: atom_id res chain seq x y z
N MET A 1 -42.51 8.55 -38.37
CA MET A 1 -42.12 7.95 -37.08
C MET A 1 -40.80 7.23 -37.28
N ARG A 2 -39.67 7.85 -36.91
CA ARG A 2 -38.33 7.28 -37.09
C ARG A 2 -37.82 6.83 -35.72
N ALA A 3 -37.61 5.53 -35.58
CA ALA A 3 -37.03 4.90 -34.40
C ALA A 3 -35.58 5.38 -34.25
N ILE A 4 -35.33 6.25 -33.27
CA ILE A 4 -33.98 6.63 -32.88
C ILE A 4 -33.46 5.45 -32.04
N ALA A 5 -32.68 4.62 -32.72
CA ALA A 5 -32.02 3.46 -32.15
C ALA A 5 -31.20 3.87 -30.92
N SER A 6 -31.46 3.16 -29.82
CA SER A 6 -30.79 3.31 -28.54
C SER A 6 -29.29 3.03 -28.66
N CYS A 7 -28.49 4.07 -28.80
CA CYS A 7 -27.03 4.04 -28.58
C CYS A 7 -26.65 4.46 -27.13
N LEU A 8 -27.57 4.33 -26.17
CA LEU A 8 -27.35 4.79 -24.80
C LEU A 8 -26.65 3.83 -23.81
N PRO A 9 -26.42 2.51 -24.04
CA PRO A 9 -25.90 1.68 -22.96
C PRO A 9 -24.36 1.66 -22.85
N LEU A 10 -23.61 2.18 -23.82
CA LEU A 10 -22.15 2.03 -23.83
C LEU A 10 -21.37 3.09 -23.03
N LEU A 11 -22.01 4.18 -22.58
CA LEU A 11 -21.30 5.28 -21.91
C LEU A 11 -21.10 5.07 -20.39
N PHE A 12 -21.79 4.10 -19.78
CA PHE A 12 -21.77 3.90 -18.32
C PHE A 12 -20.65 3.00 -17.78
N LEU A 13 -19.88 2.35 -18.66
CA LEU A 13 -18.81 1.41 -18.25
C LEU A 13 -17.44 2.06 -18.02
N CYS A 14 -17.27 3.35 -18.34
CA CYS A 14 -15.97 4.04 -18.19
C CYS A 14 -15.77 4.76 -16.84
N LEU A 15 -16.76 4.79 -15.95
CA LEU A 15 -16.68 5.53 -14.67
C LEU A 15 -16.29 4.67 -13.45
N VAL A 16 -16.06 3.37 -13.61
CA VAL A 16 -15.61 2.48 -12.52
C VAL A 16 -14.09 2.35 -12.46
N GLY A 17 -13.36 3.14 -13.27
CA GLY A 17 -11.91 3.12 -13.34
C GLY A 17 -11.26 4.12 -12.37
N CYS A 18 -10.42 3.58 -11.48
CA CYS A 18 -9.31 4.29 -10.82
C CYS A 18 -9.63 5.29 -9.70
N ALA A 19 -10.49 4.93 -8.75
CA ALA A 19 -10.32 5.43 -7.38
C ALA A 19 -9.31 4.54 -6.62
N ARG A 20 -8.14 4.28 -7.21
CA ARG A 20 -7.05 3.64 -6.48
C ARG A 20 -6.46 4.72 -5.60
N LYS A 21 -6.98 4.85 -4.38
CA LYS A 21 -6.39 5.69 -3.33
C LYS A 21 -4.89 5.40 -3.35
N LEU A 22 -4.04 6.41 -3.38
CA LEU A 22 -2.60 6.23 -3.21
C LEU A 22 -2.29 6.32 -1.71
N PRO A 23 -1.35 5.53 -1.20
CA PRO A 23 -1.04 5.56 0.21
C PRO A 23 -0.43 6.93 0.54
N GLY A 24 -0.94 7.54 1.61
CA GLY A 24 -0.42 8.78 2.16
C GLY A 24 0.91 8.59 2.89
N PRO A 25 1.56 9.70 3.29
CA PRO A 25 2.86 9.66 3.97
C PRO A 25 2.86 8.86 5.27
N GLU A 26 1.79 8.97 6.07
CA GLU A 26 1.64 8.20 7.31
C GLU A 26 1.51 6.69 7.07
N GLU A 27 0.76 6.30 6.03
CA GLU A 27 0.54 4.90 5.65
C GLU A 27 1.85 4.26 5.14
N CYS A 28 2.62 5.01 4.34
CA CYS A 28 3.94 4.59 3.89
C CYS A 28 4.97 4.51 5.04
N ARG A 29 4.91 5.42 6.01
CA ARG A 29 5.78 5.38 7.20
C ARG A 29 5.45 4.17 8.08
N ALA A 30 4.17 3.89 8.30
CA ALA A 30 3.73 2.71 9.04
C ALA A 30 4.17 1.41 8.35
N PHE A 31 4.05 1.36 7.02
CA PHE A 31 4.58 0.25 6.22
C PHE A 31 6.09 0.10 6.37
N ALA A 32 6.86 1.18 6.23
CA ALA A 32 8.31 1.16 6.35
C ALA A 32 8.77 0.60 7.71
N LEU A 33 8.11 1.02 8.80
CA LEU A 33 8.38 0.51 10.14
C LEU A 33 8.04 -0.99 10.27
N ALA A 34 6.88 -1.41 9.76
CA ALA A 34 6.47 -2.81 9.76
C ALA A 34 7.41 -3.70 8.91
N GLN A 35 7.91 -3.18 7.79
CA GLN A 35 8.89 -3.82 6.91
C GLN A 35 10.23 -4.09 7.64
N LEU A 36 10.57 -3.22 8.60
CA LEU A 36 11.75 -3.32 9.47
C LEU A 36 11.49 -4.15 10.74
N GLY A 37 10.28 -4.69 10.91
CA GLY A 37 9.90 -5.50 12.06
C GLY A 37 9.54 -4.69 13.31
N VAL A 38 9.40 -3.37 13.18
CA VAL A 38 8.93 -2.51 14.26
C VAL A 38 7.43 -2.73 14.44
N ARG A 39 7.02 -3.06 15.67
CA ARG A 39 5.60 -3.30 15.95
C ARG A 39 4.83 -1.96 15.97
N PRO A 40 3.57 -1.94 15.51
CA PRO A 40 2.72 -0.78 15.70
C PRO A 40 2.62 -0.44 17.19
N GLY A 41 2.77 0.84 17.53
CA GLY A 41 2.81 1.33 18.92
C GLY A 41 4.20 1.33 19.57
N THR A 42 5.26 0.98 18.85
CA THR A 42 6.64 1.16 19.35
C THR A 42 6.88 2.65 19.63
N PRO A 43 7.34 3.04 20.84
CA PRO A 43 7.54 4.44 21.17
C PRO A 43 8.61 5.07 20.28
N ALA A 44 8.37 6.31 19.83
CA ALA A 44 9.29 7.06 18.96
C ALA A 44 10.71 7.16 19.54
N VAL A 45 10.84 7.26 20.86
CA VAL A 45 12.12 7.24 21.57
C VAL A 45 12.97 6.02 21.21
N SER A 46 12.35 4.85 21.05
CA SER A 46 13.06 3.61 20.67
C SER A 46 13.65 3.67 19.26
N LEU A 47 13.03 4.45 18.36
CA LEU A 47 13.53 4.70 17.01
C LEU A 47 14.67 5.72 17.01
N GLU A 48 14.66 6.67 17.94
CA GLU A 48 15.71 7.68 18.12
C GLU A 48 17.02 7.08 18.66
N VAL A 49 16.94 5.99 19.43
CA VAL A 49 18.13 5.25 19.91
C VAL A 49 18.88 4.55 18.78
N GLU A 50 18.19 4.24 17.67
CA GLU A 50 18.77 3.54 16.51
C GLU A 50 18.71 4.38 15.23
N PRO A 51 19.65 5.32 15.02
CA PRO A 51 19.63 6.23 13.87
C PRO A 51 19.71 5.51 12.53
N ARG A 52 20.32 4.32 12.48
CA ARG A 52 20.34 3.48 11.27
C ARG A 52 18.96 2.98 10.90
N LEU A 53 18.13 2.66 11.89
CA LEU A 53 16.78 2.15 11.68
C LEU A 53 15.85 3.28 11.22
N ALA A 54 16.02 4.48 11.78
CA ALA A 54 15.32 5.69 11.33
C ALA A 54 15.61 6.02 9.86
N LEU A 55 16.89 6.05 9.46
CA LEU A 55 17.28 6.29 8.06
C LEU A 55 16.68 5.25 7.10
N ARG A 56 16.72 3.96 7.49
CA ARG A 56 16.11 2.90 6.69
C ARG A 56 14.59 3.04 6.57
N ALA A 57 13.92 3.49 7.63
CA ALA A 57 12.49 3.74 7.58
C ALA A 57 12.16 4.91 6.64
N GLU A 58 12.97 5.98 6.64
CA GLU A 58 12.80 7.10 5.71
C GLU A 58 13.01 6.70 4.25
N ASP A 59 14.03 5.90 3.96
CA ASP A 59 14.30 5.40 2.61
C ASP A 59 13.11 4.58 2.07
N LEU A 60 12.60 3.65 2.88
CA LEU A 60 11.44 2.83 2.53
C LEU A 60 10.14 3.65 2.42
N THR A 61 10.01 4.71 3.23
CA THR A 61 8.87 5.63 3.14
C THR A 61 8.91 6.39 1.82
N ARG A 62 10.09 6.90 1.42
CA ARG A 62 10.28 7.57 0.12
C ARG A 62 9.99 6.62 -1.03
N GLU A 63 10.50 5.39 -0.97
CA GLU A 63 10.25 4.37 -1.99
C GLU A 63 8.75 4.10 -2.13
N CYS A 64 8.03 3.92 -1.03
CA CYS A 64 6.57 3.73 -1.02
C CYS A 64 5.81 4.92 -1.65
N LEU A 65 6.26 6.15 -1.42
CA LEU A 65 5.64 7.35 -2.00
C LEU A 65 5.92 7.49 -3.50
N THR A 66 7.07 7.04 -3.98
CA THR A 66 7.44 7.11 -5.40
C THR A 66 6.99 5.89 -6.21
N THR A 67 6.85 4.74 -5.57
CA THR A 67 6.47 3.47 -6.18
C THR A 67 5.60 2.71 -5.18
N PRO A 68 4.27 2.90 -5.23
CA PRO A 68 3.38 2.36 -4.22
C PRO A 68 3.43 0.83 -4.24
N TYR A 69 3.72 0.27 -3.07
CA TYR A 69 3.56 -1.15 -2.81
C TYR A 69 2.08 -1.54 -2.93
N ASP A 70 1.81 -2.83 -3.21
CA ASP A 70 0.44 -3.33 -3.24
C ASP A 70 -0.27 -3.07 -1.91
N TYR A 71 -1.47 -2.47 -1.99
CA TYR A 71 -2.30 -2.14 -0.83
C TYR A 71 -2.54 -3.34 0.08
N GLU A 72 -2.66 -4.54 -0.50
CA GLU A 72 -2.88 -5.77 0.25
C GLU A 72 -1.64 -6.14 1.08
N LEU A 73 -0.44 -5.88 0.56
CA LEU A 73 0.81 -6.05 1.29
C LEU A 73 0.92 -5.03 2.44
N MET A 74 0.63 -3.76 2.15
CA MET A 74 0.65 -2.70 3.16
C MET A 74 -0.35 -2.97 4.29
N ASN A 75 -1.57 -3.39 3.95
CA ASN A 75 -2.60 -3.72 4.93
C ASN A 75 -2.22 -4.95 5.77
N CYS A 76 -1.67 -6.00 5.15
CA CYS A 76 -1.20 -7.19 5.87
C CYS A 76 -0.14 -6.84 6.92
N LEU A 77 0.85 -6.04 6.54
CA LEU A 77 1.90 -5.58 7.46
C LEU A 77 1.36 -4.64 8.53
N GLY A 78 0.44 -3.74 8.17
CA GLY A 78 -0.21 -2.81 9.10
C GLY A 78 -1.01 -3.48 10.19
N GLN A 79 -1.55 -4.68 9.95
CA GLN A 79 -2.23 -5.50 10.96
C GLN A 79 -1.28 -6.19 11.96
N GLY A 80 0.04 -6.00 11.82
CA GLY A 80 1.04 -6.62 12.68
C GLY A 80 1.27 -8.11 12.37
N VAL A 81 0.80 -8.59 11.21
CA VAL A 81 1.08 -9.93 10.71
C VAL A 81 2.57 -10.02 10.34
N SER A 82 3.17 -11.20 10.48
CA SER A 82 4.60 -11.37 10.20
C SER A 82 4.94 -10.98 8.76
N LYS A 83 6.05 -10.25 8.58
CA LYS A 83 6.57 -9.86 7.25
C LYS A 83 6.66 -11.04 6.29
N ARG A 84 7.14 -12.18 6.77
CA ARG A 84 7.27 -13.41 5.97
C ARG A 84 5.93 -13.91 5.46
N SER A 85 4.89 -13.85 6.28
CA SER A 85 3.53 -14.26 5.89
C SER A 85 2.96 -13.31 4.84
N CYS A 86 3.11 -12.01 5.04
CA CYS A 86 2.62 -10.99 4.09
C CYS A 86 3.36 -11.04 2.75
N ALA A 87 4.69 -11.24 2.78
CA ALA A 87 5.50 -11.41 1.58
C ALA A 87 5.10 -12.66 0.81
N ARG A 88 4.92 -13.82 1.48
CA ARG A 88 4.43 -15.04 0.82
C ARG A 88 3.06 -14.87 0.18
N ALA A 89 2.14 -14.20 0.87
CA ALA A 89 0.82 -13.93 0.32
C ALA A 89 0.91 -13.02 -0.91
N PHE A 90 1.79 -12.01 -0.88
CA PHE A 90 2.05 -11.13 -2.01
C PHE A 90 2.65 -11.89 -3.20
N GLU A 91 3.70 -12.68 -2.98
CA GLU A 91 4.34 -13.52 -3.99
C GLU A 91 3.34 -14.48 -4.62
N ALA A 92 2.47 -15.11 -3.83
CA ALA A 92 1.45 -16.02 -4.34
C ALA A 92 0.44 -15.33 -5.29
N ARG A 93 0.18 -14.03 -5.13
CA ARG A 93 -0.70 -13.25 -6.01
C ARG A 93 -0.01 -12.73 -7.27
N HIS A 94 1.31 -12.57 -7.21
CA HIS A 94 2.13 -12.02 -8.30
C HIS A 94 2.94 -13.11 -9.02
N ALA A 95 2.80 -14.37 -8.62
CA ALA A 95 3.33 -15.51 -9.35
C ALA A 95 2.63 -15.59 -10.72
N PRO A 96 3.39 -15.84 -11.81
CA PRO A 96 2.86 -15.89 -13.17
C PRO A 96 1.94 -17.09 -13.41
#